data_AF-A0A9E1TWN6-F1
#
_entry.id   AF-A0A9E1TWN6-F1
#
_cell.length_a   1.000
_cell.length_b   1.000
_cell.length_c   1.000
_cell.angle_alpha   90.00
_cell.angle_beta   90.00
_cell.angle_gamma   90.00
#
_symmetry.space_group_name_H-M   'P 1'
#
loop_
_entity.id
_entity.type
_entity.pdbx_description
1 polymer ?
#
loop_
_entity_poly.entity_id
_entity_poly.type
_entity_poly.pdbx_seq_one_letter_code
_entity_poly.pdbx_strand_id
1 'polypeptide(L)'
;MNFVFTIAVIVLFSSIVWYMISPLFEEESKVPLRMNQGDLDRKKQVLLRQIKELEMDHHIGNISDEDFNGSRLALKQEISEIIAELKKVL
;
A
#
# COMPACT_ATOMS: atom_id res chain seq x y z
N MET A 1 -21.95 -47.46 -18.98
CA MET A 1 -21.60 -46.43 -17.98
C MET A 1 -22.85 -45.59 -17.75
N ASN A 2 -23.31 -45.44 -16.50
CA ASN A 2 -24.60 -44.79 -16.21
C ASN A 2 -24.49 -43.28 -16.54
N PHE A 3 -25.29 -42.81 -17.49
CA PHE A 3 -25.23 -41.42 -17.99
C PHE A 3 -25.40 -40.39 -16.86
N VAL A 4 -26.24 -40.70 -15.87
CA VAL A 4 -26.46 -39.88 -14.68
C VAL A 4 -25.20 -39.77 -13.83
N PHE A 5 -24.45 -40.88 -13.70
CA PHE A 5 -23.21 -40.91 -12.94
C PHE A 5 -22.13 -40.04 -13.60
N THR A 6 -22.00 -40.11 -14.93
CA THR A 6 -21.03 -39.28 -15.67
C THR A 6 -21.34 -37.79 -15.53
N ILE A 7 -22.61 -37.40 -15.60
CA ILE A 7 -23.02 -35.99 -15.40
C ILE A 7 -22.71 -35.51 -13.98
N ALA A 8 -23.02 -36.33 -12.97
CA ALA A 8 -22.75 -35.98 -11.57
C ALA A 8 -21.26 -35.71 -11.33
N VAL A 9 -20.37 -36.53 -11.92
CA VAL A 9 -18.92 -36.35 -11.82
C VAL A 9 -18.47 -35.05 -12.50
N ILE A 10 -18.99 -34.74 -13.69
CA ILE A 10 -18.62 -33.52 -14.42
C ILE A 10 -19.04 -32.27 -13.64
N VAL A 11 -20.26 -32.25 -13.09
CA VAL A 11 -20.77 -31.10 -12.31
C VAL A 11 -19.92 -30.87 -11.06
N LEU A 12 -19.60 -31.94 -10.33
CA LEU A 12 -18.80 -31.86 -9.11
C LEU A 12 -17.36 -31.41 -9.41
N PHE A 13 -16.76 -31.91 -10.49
CA PHE A 13 -15.44 -31.44 -10.92
C PHE A 13 -15.47 -29.96 -11.32
N SER A 14 -16.49 -29.55 -12.08
CA SER A 14 -16.65 -28.18 -12.55
C SER A 14 -16.86 -27.20 -11.40
N SER A 15 -17.60 -27.58 -10.35
CA SER A 15 -17.82 -26.71 -9.18
C SER A 15 -16.54 -26.49 -8.37
N ILE A 16 -15.69 -27.50 -8.24
CA ILE A 16 -14.38 -27.38 -7.57
C ILE A 16 -13.47 -26.45 -8.36
N VAL A 17 -13.38 -26.65 -9.68
CA VAL A 17 -12.57 -25.80 -10.57
C VAL A 17 -13.08 -24.36 -10.53
N TRP A 18 -14.40 -24.16 -10.58
CA TRP A 18 -15.01 -22.84 -10.46
C TRP A 18 -14.64 -22.16 -9.13
N TYR A 19 -14.74 -22.88 -8.01
CA TYR A 19 -14.38 -22.35 -6.69
C TYR A 19 -12.89 -21.97 -6.60
N MET A 20 -12.00 -22.77 -7.19
CA MET A 20 -10.56 -22.50 -7.20
C MET A 20 -10.18 -21.29 -8.07
N ILE A 21 -10.91 -21.07 -9.17
CA ILE A 21 -10.66 -19.97 -10.09
C ILE A 21 -11.37 -18.68 -9.65
N SER A 22 -12.48 -18.76 -8.91
CA SER A 22 -13.22 -17.63 -8.35
C SER A 22 -12.33 -16.54 -7.71
N PRO A 23 -11.36 -16.87 -6.82
CA PRO A 23 -10.50 -15.85 -6.20
C PRO A 23 -9.55 -15.17 -7.18
N LEU A 24 -9.30 -15.75 -8.36
CA LEU A 24 -8.42 -15.16 -9.38
C LEU A 24 -9.10 -14.00 -10.12
N PHE A 25 -10.44 -13.98 -10.13
CA PHE A 25 -11.27 -12.93 -10.71
C PHE A 25 -11.88 -11.99 -9.67
N GLU A 26 -11.64 -12.27 -8.40
CA GLU A 26 -11.95 -11.35 -7.32
C GLU A 26 -10.91 -10.24 -7.42
N GLU A 27 -11.29 -9.12 -8.06
CA GLU A 27 -10.48 -7.90 -8.11
C GLU A 27 -9.93 -7.63 -6.72
N GLU A 28 -8.64 -7.31 -6.62
CA GLU A 28 -7.93 -7.06 -5.37
C GLU A 28 -8.87 -6.40 -4.39
N SER A 29 -9.36 -7.20 -3.43
CA SER A 29 -10.33 -6.74 -2.46
C SER A 29 -9.71 -5.49 -1.88
N LYS A 30 -10.31 -4.32 -2.13
CA LYS A 30 -9.76 -3.03 -1.69
C LYS A 30 -9.40 -3.22 -0.23
N VAL A 31 -8.11 -3.37 0.05
CA VAL A 31 -7.59 -3.64 1.39
C VAL A 31 -8.34 -2.67 2.28
N PRO A 32 -9.05 -3.14 3.32
CA PRO A 32 -10.00 -2.31 4.04
C PRO A 32 -9.30 -0.98 4.33
N LEU A 33 -9.87 0.12 3.84
CA LEU A 33 -9.20 1.45 3.79
C LEU A 33 -8.51 1.80 5.11
N ARG A 34 -9.01 1.31 6.25
CA ARG A 34 -8.41 1.39 7.58
C ARG A 34 -6.99 0.82 7.72
N MET A 35 -6.68 -0.32 7.09
CA MET A 35 -5.35 -0.93 7.13
C MET A 35 -4.36 -0.08 6.31
N ASN A 36 -4.80 0.43 5.15
CA ASN A 36 -4.03 1.37 4.34
C ASN A 36 -3.85 2.73 5.05
N GLN A 37 -4.87 3.24 5.74
CA GLN A 37 -4.78 4.46 6.56
C GLN A 37 -3.71 4.34 7.66
N GLY A 38 -3.65 3.20 8.35
CA GLY A 38 -2.62 2.95 9.38
C GLY A 38 -1.20 2.96 8.82
N ASP A 39 -1.01 2.35 7.64
CA ASP A 39 0.29 2.37 6.95
C ASP A 39 0.67 3.77 6.48
N LEU A 40 -0.30 4.54 5.99
CA LEU A 40 -0.11 5.88 5.46
C LEU A 40 0.20 6.90 6.58
N ASP A 41 -0.46 6.77 7.73
CA ASP A 41 -0.15 7.52 8.95
C ASP A 41 1.24 7.16 9.51
N ARG A 42 1.61 5.88 9.47
CA ARG A 42 2.95 5.44 9.88
C ARG A 42 4.03 6.02 8.97
N LYS A 43 3.82 6.02 7.63
CA LYS A 43 4.74 6.67 6.68
C LYS A 43 4.88 8.16 6.95
N LYS A 44 3.76 8.86 7.21
CA LYS A 44 3.78 10.28 7.60
C LYS A 44 4.64 10.52 8.85
N GLN A 45 4.52 9.69 9.89
CA GLN A 45 5.34 9.81 11.10
C GLN A 45 6.84 9.61 10.83
N VAL A 46 7.18 8.66 9.96
CA VAL A 46 8.58 8.40 9.57
C VAL A 46 9.16 9.61 8.85
N LEU A 47 8.46 10.18 7.86
CA LEU A 47 8.93 11.36 7.13
C LEU A 47 9.10 12.59 8.04
N LEU A 48 8.17 12.81 8.96
CA LEU A 48 8.31 13.89 9.95
C LEU A 48 9.54 13.71 10.84
N ARG A 49 9.88 12.46 11.20
CA ARG A 49 11.11 12.16 11.94
C ARG A 49 12.35 12.43 11.10
N GLN A 50 12.35 12.02 9.83
CA GLN A 50 13.46 12.27 8.91
C GLN A 50 13.71 13.76 8.70
N ILE A 51 12.67 14.59 8.61
CA ILE A 51 12.84 16.05 8.56
C ILE A 51 13.54 16.57 9.82
N LYS A 52 13.13 16.07 11.00
CA LYS A 52 13.75 16.47 12.26
C LYS A 52 15.22 16.05 12.35
N GLU A 53 15.54 14.83 11.90
CA GLU A 53 16.91 14.32 11.84
C GLU A 53 17.76 15.14 10.87
N LEU A 54 17.22 15.45 9.69
CA LEU A 54 17.88 16.30 8.70
C LEU A 54 18.16 17.71 9.22
N GLU A 55 17.21 18.32 9.94
CA GLU A 55 17.40 19.62 10.59
C GLU A 55 18.47 19.58 11.69
N MET A 56 18.55 18.47 12.45
CA MET A 56 19.59 18.27 13.45
C MET A 56 20.97 18.07 12.82
N ASP A 57 21.07 17.28 11.75
CA ASP A 57 22.32 17.03 11.04
C ASP A 57 22.87 18.31 10.41
N HIS A 58 21.98 19.16 9.88
CA HIS A 58 22.36 20.50 9.40
C HIS A 58 22.83 21.39 10.55
N HIS A 59 22.11 21.40 11.67
CA HIS A 59 22.47 22.21 12.82
C HIS A 59 23.84 21.85 13.42
N ILE A 60 24.22 20.58 13.39
CA ILE A 60 25.51 20.09 13.89
C ILE A 60 26.62 20.25 12.83
N GLY A 61 26.28 20.68 11.60
CA GLY A 61 27.23 20.89 10.51
C GLY A 61 27.69 19.59 9.82
N ASN A 62 26.90 18.52 9.95
CA ASN A 62 27.18 17.21 9.34
C ASN A 62 26.82 17.17 7.84
N ILE A 63 25.93 18.06 7.39
CA ILE A 63 25.51 18.18 5.98
C ILE A 63 25.60 19.65 5.52
N SER A 64 25.85 19.85 4.23
CA SER A 64 25.96 21.20 3.65
C SER A 64 24.59 21.89 3.53
N ASP A 65 24.59 23.21 3.37
CA ASP A 65 23.37 23.98 3.10
C ASP A 65 22.67 23.54 1.80
N GLU A 66 23.45 23.15 0.79
CA GLU A 66 22.94 22.69 -0.50
C GLU A 66 22.25 21.33 -0.37
N ASP A 67 22.90 20.38 0.31
CA ASP A 67 22.35 19.05 0.59
C ASP A 67 21.12 19.11 1.50
N PHE A 68 21.17 19.99 2.51
CA PHE A 68 20.05 20.24 3.41
C PHE A 68 18.83 20.77 2.64
N ASN A 69 19.02 21.79 1.81
CA ASN A 69 17.92 22.38 1.05
C ASN A 69 17.32 21.39 0.02
N GLY A 70 18.16 20.62 -0.66
CA GLY A 70 17.73 19.57 -1.59
C GLY A 70 16.92 18.48 -0.89
N SER A 71 17.46 17.94 0.20
CA SER A 71 16.82 16.87 0.99
C SER A 71 15.52 17.34 1.64
N ARG A 72 15.49 18.58 2.14
CA ARG A 72 14.30 19.18 2.76
C ARG A 72 13.19 19.41 1.74
N LEU A 73 13.52 19.77 0.51
CA LEU A 73 12.54 19.92 -0.56
C LEU A 73 11.92 18.57 -0.92
N ALA A 74 12.75 17.54 -1.10
CA ALA A 74 12.29 16.18 -1.40
C ALA A 74 11.35 15.62 -0.31
N LEU A 75 11.74 15.72 0.96
CA LEU A 75 10.92 15.25 2.09
C LEU A 75 9.58 15.99 2.19
N LYS A 76 9.57 17.31 1.92
CA LYS A 76 8.33 18.10 1.90
C LYS A 76 7.39 17.68 0.77
N GLN A 77 7.94 17.35 -0.39
CA GLN A 77 7.16 16.89 -1.52
C GLN A 77 6.52 15.53 -1.21
N GLU A 78 7.30 14.59 -0.67
CA GLU A 78 6.81 13.26 -0.29
C GLU A 78 5.71 13.32 0.78
N ILE A 79 5.87 14.17 1.81
CA ILE A 79 4.81 14.41 2.81
C ILE A 79 3.55 15.00 2.17
N SER A 80 3.69 15.92 1.23
CA SER A 80 2.54 16.56 0.56
C SER A 80 1.74 15.54 -0.25
N GLU A 81 2.41 14.61 -0.93
CA GLU A 81 1.79 13.51 -1.65
C GLU A 81 1.04 12.57 -0.69
N ILE A 82 1.65 12.18 0.44
CA ILE A 82 1.01 11.34 1.46
C ILE A 82 -0.22 12.02 2.06
N ILE A 83 -0.15 13.32 2.37
CA ILE A 83 -1.29 14.08 2.91
C ILE A 83 -2.41 14.19 1.86
N ALA A 84 -2.07 14.39 0.59
CA ALA A 84 -3.05 14.42 -0.49
C ALA A 84 -3.75 13.07 -0.66
N GLU A 85 -3.00 11.97 -0.55
CA GLU A 85 -3.54 10.61 -0.61
C GLU A 85 -4.44 10.31 0.60
N LEU A 86 -4.04 10.70 1.83
CA LEU A 86 -4.88 10.64 3.03
C LEU A 86 -6.18 11.42 2.86
N LYS A 87 -6.14 12.59 2.21
CA LYS A 87 -7.31 13.43 1.99
C LYS A 87 -8.29 12.85 0.97
N LYS A 88 -7.83 12.07 -0.02
CA LYS A 88 -8.71 11.35 -0.96
C LYS A 88 -9.44 10.17 -0.31
N VAL A 89 -8.87 9.66 0.79
CA VAL A 89 -9.35 8.50 1.55
C VAL A 89 -10.33 8.90 2.67
N LEU A 90 -10.43 10.20 2.99
CA LEU A 90 -11.36 10.82 3.94
C LEU A 90 -12.65 11.27 3.25
#